data_AF-A0A9D9R3E7-F1
#
_entry.id   AF-A0A9D9R3E7-F1
#
_cell.length_a   1.000
_cell.length_b   1.000
_cell.length_c   1.000
_cell.angle_alpha   90.00
_cell.angle_beta   90.00
_cell.angle_gamma   90.00
#
_symmetry.space_group_name_H-M   'P 1'
#
loop_
_entity.id
_entity.type
_entity.pdbx_description
1 polymer ?
#
loop_
_entity_poly.entity_id
_entity_poly.type
_entity_poly.pdbx_seq_one_letter_code
_entity_poly.pdbx_strand_id
1 'polypeptide(L)'
;MKKNTKIENQLLEMIQPRIQLIENKFSDGKALTDQDVNTLLLKSQFNHINHLDMRLDEVAADVAQLRLDFSGLEGKFQSLKARFQALEARFEALEAKFETLEAKFETLEAKLQATIEKAIRTNIRWTLGLITFSLTLIKIVELIVQK
;
A
#
# COMPACT_ATOMS: atom_id res chain seq x y z
N MET A 1 -14.21 35.73 6.91
CA MET A 1 -13.41 36.62 7.77
C MET A 1 -13.09 38.01 7.16
N LYS A 2 -13.26 38.26 5.85
CA LYS A 2 -12.96 39.55 5.17
C LYS A 2 -13.67 40.83 5.65
N LYS A 3 -14.62 40.77 6.61
CA LYS A 3 -15.42 41.94 7.03
C LYS A 3 -14.69 42.85 8.02
N ASN A 4 -13.78 42.30 8.84
CA ASN A 4 -13.09 43.07 9.89
C ASN A 4 -11.94 43.91 9.34
N THR A 5 -11.20 43.38 8.36
CA THR A 5 -10.07 44.08 7.71
C THR A 5 -10.48 45.41 7.07
N LYS A 6 -11.73 45.51 6.58
CA LYS A 6 -12.25 46.76 6.00
C LYS A 6 -12.40 47.85 7.06
N ILE A 7 -12.97 47.52 8.22
CA ILE A 7 -13.19 48.47 9.32
C ILE A 7 -11.83 48.87 9.91
N GLU A 8 -10.95 47.91 10.11
CA GLU A 8 -9.58 48.09 10.61
C GLU A 8 -8.75 49.02 9.70
N ASN A 9 -8.81 48.81 8.38
CA ASN A 9 -8.15 49.69 7.41
C ASN A 9 -8.75 51.11 7.41
N GLN A 10 -10.07 51.24 7.57
CA GLN A 10 -10.72 52.55 7.70
C GLN A 10 -10.29 53.28 8.98
N LEU A 11 -10.11 52.56 10.10
CA LEU A 11 -9.60 53.14 11.34
C LEU A 11 -8.14 53.62 11.20
N LEU A 12 -7.32 52.88 10.45
CA LEU A 12 -5.94 53.28 10.15
C LEU A 12 -5.90 54.57 9.32
N GLU A 13 -6.76 54.67 8.30
CA GLU A 13 -6.91 55.88 7.49
C GLU A 13 -7.33 57.10 8.32
N MET A 14 -8.21 56.90 9.31
CA MET A 14 -8.68 57.97 10.20
C MET A 14 -7.57 58.54 11.10
N ILE A 15 -6.59 57.72 11.51
CA ILE A 15 -5.47 58.18 12.36
C ILE A 15 -4.27 58.67 11.53
N GLN A 16 -4.23 58.39 10.23
CA GLN A 16 -3.12 58.76 9.34
C GLN A 16 -2.75 60.26 9.36
N PRO A 17 -3.70 61.22 9.40
CA PRO A 17 -3.36 62.63 9.50
C PRO A 17 -2.61 62.98 10.80
N ARG A 18 -2.95 62.32 11.92
CA ARG A 18 -2.24 62.51 13.19
C ARG A 18 -0.83 61.95 13.15
N ILE A 19 -0.63 60.79 12.51
CA ILE A 19 0.70 60.21 12.31
C ILE A 19 1.61 61.16 11.53
N GLN A 20 1.11 61.77 10.45
CA GLN A 20 1.87 62.75 9.66
C GLN A 20 2.27 63.99 10.49
N LEU A 21 1.36 64.49 11.34
CA LEU A 21 1.67 65.58 12.25
C LEU A 21 2.77 65.20 13.26
N ILE A 22 2.74 63.97 13.76
CA ILE A 22 3.76 63.43 14.68
C ILE A 22 5.11 63.30 13.97
N GLU A 23 5.12 62.78 12.74
CA GLU A 23 6.33 62.66 11.90
C GLU A 23 6.96 64.03 11.62
N ASN A 24 6.14 65.04 11.29
CA ASN A 24 6.61 66.41 11.08
C ASN A 24 7.20 67.02 12.37
N LYS A 25 6.51 66.86 13.53
CA LYS A 25 7.04 67.31 14.83
C LYS A 25 8.39 66.66 15.15
N PHE A 26 8.51 65.36 14.89
CA PHE A 26 9.73 64.61 15.13
C PHE A 26 10.87 65.08 14.21
N SER A 27 10.57 65.32 12.94
CA SER A 27 11.52 65.84 11.94
C SER A 27 12.01 67.25 12.27
N ASP A 28 11.14 68.08 12.86
CA ASP A 28 11.46 69.42 13.36
C ASP A 28 12.27 69.41 14.68
N GLY A 29 12.56 68.23 15.25
CA GLY A 29 13.27 68.10 16.53
C GLY A 29 12.45 68.48 17.77
N LYS A 30 11.12 68.58 17.65
CA LYS A 30 10.21 68.88 18.77
C LYS A 30 9.97 67.62 19.59
N ALA A 31 9.85 67.78 20.92
CA ALA A 31 9.52 66.68 21.81
C ALA A 31 8.11 66.12 21.51
N LEU A 32 7.98 64.78 21.51
CA LEU A 32 6.71 64.09 21.39
C LEU A 32 5.98 64.08 22.73
N THR A 33 4.66 64.22 22.68
CA THR A 33 3.79 64.08 23.86
C THR A 33 3.46 62.61 24.11
N ASP A 34 3.00 62.27 25.32
CA ASP A 34 2.54 60.91 25.64
C ASP A 34 1.43 60.42 24.70
N GLN A 35 0.57 61.33 24.23
CA GLN A 35 -0.48 61.02 23.27
C GLN A 35 0.09 60.70 21.88
N ASP A 36 1.16 61.39 21.46
CA ASP A 36 1.87 61.10 20.22
C ASP A 36 2.51 59.70 20.29
N VAL A 37 3.16 59.38 21.41
CA VAL A 37 3.77 58.06 21.66
C VAL A 37 2.71 56.96 21.68
N ASN A 38 1.59 57.16 22.39
CA ASN A 38 0.49 56.18 22.42
C ASN A 38 -0.10 55.94 21.02
N THR A 39 -0.24 57.00 20.20
CA THR A 39 -0.72 56.87 18.81
C THR A 39 0.24 56.01 17.97
N LEU A 40 1.55 56.21 18.13
CA LEU A 40 2.57 55.40 17.44
C LEU A 40 2.57 53.94 17.92
N LEU A 41 2.44 53.71 19.22
CA LEU A 41 2.34 52.37 19.80
C LEU A 41 1.10 51.63 19.27
N LEU A 42 -0.07 52.29 19.22
CA LEU A 42 -1.29 51.71 18.67
C LEU A 42 -1.11 51.34 17.19
N LYS A 43 -0.48 52.20 16.38
CA LYS A 43 -0.17 51.88 14.97
C LYS A 43 0.77 50.69 14.84
N SER A 44 1.81 50.62 15.68
CA SER A 44 2.75 49.50 15.69
C SER A 44 2.06 48.18 16.06
N GLN A 45 1.23 48.18 17.12
CA GLN A 45 0.46 47.02 17.54
C GLN A 45 -0.52 46.55 16.46
N PHE A 46 -1.23 47.49 15.83
CA PHE A 46 -2.13 47.20 14.72
C PHE A 46 -1.42 46.50 13.56
N ASN A 47 -0.27 47.03 13.13
CA ASN A 47 0.53 46.40 12.07
C ASN A 47 0.98 44.98 12.44
N HIS A 48 1.39 44.77 13.70
CA HIS A 48 1.79 43.45 14.17
C HIS A 48 0.62 42.46 14.18
N ILE A 49 -0.56 42.88 14.64
CA ILE A 49 -1.78 42.05 14.65
C ILE A 49 -2.18 41.68 13.21
N ASN A 50 -2.19 42.63 12.29
CA ASN A 50 -2.48 42.35 10.88
C ASN A 50 -1.50 41.33 10.27
N HIS A 51 -0.22 41.42 10.61
CA HIS A 51 0.77 40.44 10.17
C HIS A 51 0.50 39.05 10.76
N LEU A 52 0.11 38.97 12.04
CA LEU A 52 -0.28 37.70 12.65
C LEU A 52 -1.53 37.09 12.00
N ASP A 53 -2.54 37.89 11.68
CA ASP A 53 -3.75 37.43 11.00
C ASP A 53 -3.45 36.86 9.61
N MET A 54 -2.57 37.51 8.84
CA MET A 54 -2.13 36.96 7.55
C MET A 54 -1.45 35.59 7.71
N ARG A 55 -0.57 35.44 8.71
CA ARG A 55 0.07 34.13 8.98
C ARG A 55 -0.94 33.10 9.47
N LEU A 56 -1.97 33.50 10.20
CA LEU A 56 -3.04 32.60 10.62
C LEU A 56 -3.84 32.10 9.42
N ASP A 57 -4.15 32.97 8.46
CA ASP A 57 -4.82 32.61 7.21
C ASP A 57 -3.96 31.64 6.37
N GLU A 58 -2.65 31.86 6.29
CA GLU A 58 -1.70 30.93 5.64
C GLU A 58 -1.71 29.56 6.32
N VAL A 59 -1.59 29.51 7.66
CA VAL A 59 -1.64 28.25 8.41
C VAL A 59 -2.99 27.55 8.23
N ALA A 60 -4.09 28.29 8.20
CA ALA A 60 -5.41 27.72 7.97
C ALA A 60 -5.52 27.09 6.57
N ALA A 61 -4.93 27.72 5.56
CA ALA A 61 -4.86 27.18 4.21
C ALA A 61 -3.99 25.92 4.15
N ASP A 62 -2.82 25.92 4.78
CA ASP A 62 -1.92 24.76 4.86
C ASP A 62 -2.60 23.58 5.56
N VAL A 63 -3.31 23.82 6.67
CA VAL A 63 -4.07 22.79 7.38
C VAL A 63 -5.21 22.24 6.53
N ALA A 64 -5.89 23.10 5.75
CA ALA A 64 -6.92 22.64 4.83
C ALA A 64 -6.34 21.75 3.72
N GLN A 65 -5.17 22.12 3.17
CA GLN A 65 -4.46 21.32 2.18
C GLN A 65 -4.02 19.97 2.77
N LEU A 66 -3.47 19.97 3.99
CA LEU A 66 -3.06 18.75 4.68
C LEU A 66 -4.24 17.78 4.87
N ARG A 67 -5.45 18.29 5.17
CA ARG A 67 -6.66 17.46 5.26
C ARG A 67 -7.01 16.79 3.94
N LEU A 68 -6.86 17.50 2.81
CA LEU A 68 -7.08 16.92 1.48
C LEU A 68 -6.05 15.84 1.18
N ASP A 69 -4.79 16.07 1.50
CA ASP A 69 -3.71 15.11 1.29
C ASP A 69 -3.93 13.84 2.13
N PHE A 70 -4.37 13.97 3.39
CA PHE A 70 -4.74 12.84 4.23
C PHE A 70 -5.92 12.03 3.67
N SER A 71 -6.94 12.71 3.15
CA SER A 71 -8.06 12.03 2.49
C SER A 71 -7.59 11.27 1.23
N GLY A 72 -6.67 11.86 0.47
CA GLY A 72 -6.03 11.18 -0.67
C GLY A 72 -5.22 9.95 -0.24
N LEU A 73 -4.52 10.03 0.89
CA LEU A 73 -3.76 8.91 1.45
C LEU A 73 -4.68 7.78 1.92
N GLU A 74 -5.80 8.11 2.58
CA GLU A 74 -6.81 7.13 2.99
C GLU A 74 -7.37 6.36 1.78
N GLY A 75 -7.68 7.05 0.68
CA GLY A 75 -8.11 6.41 -0.57
C GLY A 75 -7.07 5.45 -1.14
N LYS A 76 -5.78 5.83 -1.14
CA LYS A 76 -4.69 4.93 -1.56
C LYS A 76 -4.57 3.71 -0.66
N PHE A 77 -4.75 3.88 0.65
CA PHE A 77 -4.69 2.76 1.61
C PHE A 77 -5.84 1.76 1.39
N GLN A 78 -7.06 2.24 1.14
CA GLN A 78 -8.19 1.37 0.80
C GLN A 78 -7.96 0.59 -0.50
N SER A 79 -7.41 1.25 -1.53
CA SER A 79 -7.02 0.58 -2.78
C SER A 79 -5.97 -0.50 -2.54
N LEU A 80 -4.95 -0.22 -1.71
CA LEU A 80 -3.92 -1.19 -1.34
C LEU A 80 -4.52 -2.40 -0.61
N LYS A 81 -5.43 -2.16 0.34
CA LYS A 81 -6.13 -3.22 1.07
C LYS A 81 -6.91 -4.15 0.13
N ALA A 82 -7.64 -3.59 -0.83
CA ALA A 82 -8.38 -4.37 -1.83
C ALA A 82 -7.44 -5.21 -2.71
N ARG A 83 -6.28 -4.67 -3.10
CA ARG A 83 -5.27 -5.43 -3.85
C ARG A 83 -4.68 -6.59 -3.04
N PHE A 84 -4.50 -6.39 -1.73
CA PHE A 84 -4.01 -7.45 -0.83
C PHE A 84 -5.02 -8.59 -0.70
N GLN A 85 -6.30 -8.27 -0.52
CA GLN A 85 -7.37 -9.29 -0.48
C GLN A 85 -7.45 -10.08 -1.80
N ALA A 86 -7.31 -9.40 -2.93
CA ALA A 86 -7.27 -10.08 -4.23
C ALA A 86 -6.04 -10.97 -4.41
N LEU A 87 -4.91 -10.61 -3.80
CA LEU A 87 -3.69 -11.41 -3.79
C LEU A 87 -3.85 -12.66 -2.91
N GLU A 88 -4.44 -12.51 -1.73
CA GLU A 88 -4.75 -13.60 -0.79
C GLU A 88 -5.64 -14.66 -1.46
N ALA A 89 -6.74 -14.25 -2.09
CA ALA A 89 -7.62 -15.16 -2.84
C ALA A 89 -6.90 -15.87 -4.01
N ARG A 90 -5.92 -15.22 -4.65
CA ARG A 90 -5.10 -15.85 -5.70
C ARG A 90 -4.15 -16.90 -5.13
N PHE A 91 -3.63 -16.67 -3.93
CA PHE A 91 -2.78 -17.65 -3.23
C PHE A 91 -3.58 -18.87 -2.80
N GLU A 92 -4.77 -18.70 -2.22
CA GLU A 92 -5.66 -19.81 -1.89
C GLU A 92 -6.01 -20.66 -3.13
N ALA A 93 -6.32 -20.00 -4.25
CA ALA A 93 -6.59 -20.69 -5.51
C ALA A 93 -5.36 -21.42 -6.09
N LEU A 94 -4.15 -20.92 -5.80
CA LEU A 94 -2.91 -21.57 -6.20
C LEU A 94 -2.62 -22.79 -5.32
N GLU A 95 -2.84 -22.69 -4.02
CA GLU A 95 -2.71 -23.79 -3.06
C GLU A 95 -3.63 -24.96 -3.42
N ALA A 96 -4.91 -24.70 -3.69
CA ALA A 96 -5.85 -25.74 -4.13
C ALA A 96 -5.44 -26.42 -5.46
N LYS A 97 -4.79 -25.68 -6.38
CA LYS A 97 -4.25 -26.25 -7.61
C LYS A 97 -3.04 -27.15 -7.34
N PHE A 98 -2.21 -26.80 -6.36
CA PHE A 98 -1.09 -27.64 -5.93
C PHE A 98 -1.57 -28.93 -5.28
N GLU A 99 -2.54 -28.87 -4.37
CA GLU A 99 -3.16 -30.07 -3.78
C GLU A 99 -3.73 -31.00 -4.87
N THR A 100 -4.43 -30.42 -5.85
CA THR A 100 -4.95 -31.18 -6.99
C THR A 100 -3.83 -31.83 -7.82
N LEU A 101 -2.69 -31.15 -7.99
CA LEU A 101 -1.55 -31.65 -8.73
C LEU A 101 -0.86 -32.79 -7.97
N GLU A 102 -0.72 -32.65 -6.66
CA GLU A 102 -0.18 -33.68 -5.76
C GLU A 102 -1.01 -34.97 -5.83
N ALA A 103 -2.34 -34.87 -5.69
CA ALA A 103 -3.23 -36.03 -5.82
C ALA A 103 -3.15 -36.72 -7.20
N LYS A 104 -2.96 -35.94 -8.27
CA LYS A 104 -2.74 -36.50 -9.62
C LYS A 104 -1.40 -37.22 -9.72
N PHE A 105 -0.36 -36.72 -9.05
CA PHE A 105 0.95 -37.34 -9.02
C PHE A 105 0.90 -38.66 -8.25
N GLU A 106 0.28 -38.70 -7.06
CA GLU A 106 0.05 -39.94 -6.31
C GLU A 106 -0.70 -40.99 -7.14
N THR A 107 -1.75 -40.56 -7.86
CA THR A 107 -2.50 -41.42 -8.77
C THR A 107 -1.62 -41.97 -9.90
N LEU A 108 -0.73 -41.14 -10.44
CA LEU A 108 0.20 -41.54 -11.49
C LEU A 108 1.23 -42.53 -10.97
N GLU A 109 1.79 -42.32 -9.78
CA GLU A 109 2.71 -43.24 -9.11
C GLU A 109 2.05 -44.60 -8.86
N ALA A 110 0.82 -44.62 -8.37
CA ALA A 110 0.07 -45.86 -8.14
C ALA A 110 -0.17 -46.65 -9.46
N LYS A 111 -0.54 -45.96 -10.54
CA LYS A 111 -0.67 -46.57 -11.89
C LYS A 111 0.68 -47.07 -12.41
N LEU A 112 1.73 -46.28 -12.16
CA LEU A 112 3.14 -46.60 -12.18
C LEU A 112 3.41 -48.04 -11.73
N GLN A 113 3.29 -48.19 -10.41
CA GLN A 113 3.56 -49.40 -9.68
C GLN A 113 2.69 -50.57 -10.15
N ALA A 114 1.38 -50.35 -10.33
CA ALA A 114 0.47 -51.39 -10.81
C ALA A 114 0.84 -51.92 -12.20
N THR A 115 1.30 -51.04 -13.10
CA THR A 115 1.74 -51.43 -14.46
C THR A 115 3.03 -52.24 -14.40
N ILE A 116 4.01 -51.79 -13.60
CA ILE A 116 5.27 -52.52 -13.40
C ILE A 116 5.00 -53.90 -12.82
N GLU A 117 4.19 -53.99 -11.77
CA GLU A 117 3.82 -55.28 -11.16
C GLU A 117 3.11 -56.20 -12.15
N LYS A 118 2.17 -55.68 -12.95
CA LYS A 118 1.47 -56.46 -13.97
C LYS A 118 2.43 -56.97 -15.04
N ALA A 119 3.38 -56.15 -15.47
CA ALA A 119 4.42 -56.55 -16.43
C ALA A 119 5.30 -57.67 -15.85
N ILE A 120 5.76 -57.53 -14.60
CA ILE A 120 6.56 -58.54 -13.89
C ILE A 120 5.78 -59.85 -13.76
N ARG A 121 4.54 -59.81 -13.25
CA ARG A 121 3.68 -61.01 -13.11
C ARG A 121 3.47 -61.72 -14.45
N THR A 122 3.24 -60.95 -15.51
CA THR A 122 3.03 -61.52 -16.85
C THR A 122 4.30 -62.19 -17.37
N ASN A 123 5.46 -61.56 -17.18
CA ASN A 123 6.74 -62.12 -17.60
C ASN A 123 7.11 -63.39 -16.82
N ILE A 124 6.90 -63.39 -15.49
CA ILE A 124 7.08 -64.58 -14.64
C ILE A 124 6.20 -65.74 -15.11
N ARG A 125 4.93 -65.47 -15.46
CA ARG A 125 4.02 -66.51 -15.95
C ARG A 125 4.51 -67.15 -17.25
N TRP A 126 4.97 -66.36 -18.21
CA TRP A 126 5.51 -66.87 -19.48
C TRP A 126 6.81 -67.64 -19.30
N THR A 127 7.74 -67.12 -18.49
CA THR A 127 9.03 -67.78 -18.21
C THR A 127 8.85 -69.09 -17.45
N LEU A 128 7.98 -69.15 -16.44
CA LEU A 128 7.62 -70.41 -15.77
C LEU A 128 6.97 -71.39 -16.75
N GLY A 129 6.03 -70.93 -17.58
CA GLY A 129 5.41 -71.75 -18.62
C GLY A 129 6.44 -72.37 -19.57
N LEU A 130 7.41 -71.57 -20.04
CA LEU A 130 8.50 -72.04 -20.89
C LEU A 130 9.39 -73.07 -20.18
N ILE A 131 9.80 -72.80 -18.93
CA ILE A 131 10.62 -73.74 -18.14
C ILE A 131 9.89 -75.07 -17.97
N THR A 132 8.61 -75.04 -17.56
CA THR A 132 7.83 -76.28 -17.38
C THR A 132 7.68 -77.05 -18.69
N PHE A 133 7.42 -76.35 -19.80
CA PHE A 133 7.34 -76.96 -21.13
C PHE A 133 8.67 -77.64 -21.51
N SER A 134 9.79 -76.94 -21.38
CA SER A 134 11.12 -77.49 -21.64
C SER A 134 11.42 -78.73 -20.79
N LEU A 135 11.13 -78.70 -19.49
CA LEU A 135 11.31 -79.85 -18.59
C LEU A 135 10.46 -81.07 -18.99
N THR A 136 9.20 -80.84 -19.35
CA THR A 136 8.33 -81.94 -19.82
C THR A 136 8.83 -82.55 -21.13
N LEU A 137 9.37 -81.72 -22.02
CA LEU A 137 9.87 -82.15 -23.32
C LEU A 137 11.15 -82.97 -23.20
N ILE A 138 12.08 -82.55 -22.33
CA ILE A 138 13.28 -83.31 -21.98
C ILE A 138 12.90 -84.71 -21.46
N LYS A 139 11.95 -84.78 -20.53
CA LYS A 139 11.50 -86.04 -19.94
C LYS A 139 10.87 -87.00 -20.96
N ILE A 140 10.15 -86.48 -21.95
CA ILE A 140 9.58 -87.28 -23.05
C ILE A 140 10.71 -87.85 -23.93
N VAL A 141 11.72 -87.04 -24.25
CA VAL A 141 12.88 -87.50 -25.04
C VAL A 141 13.64 -88.59 -24.30
N GLU A 142 13.89 -88.43 -22.99
CA GLU A 142 14.51 -89.47 -22.16
C GLU A 142 13.74 -90.80 -22.22
N LEU A 143 12.40 -90.74 -22.12
CA LEU A 143 11.54 -91.93 -22.15
C LEU A 143 11.57 -92.64 -23.52
N ILE A 144 11.70 -91.89 -24.61
CA ILE A 144 11.83 -92.45 -25.97
C ILE A 144 13.22 -93.08 -26.17
N VAL A 145 14.28 -92.46 -25.65
CA VAL A 145 15.67 -92.94 -25.81
C VAL A 145 15.99 -94.16 -24.93
N GLN A 146 15.34 -94.32 -23.77
CA GLN A 146 15.53 -95.48 -22.89
C GLN A 146 14.76 -96.75 -23.33
N LYS A 147 13.92 -96.66 -24.37
CA LYS A 147 13.20 -97.79 -24.96
C LYS A 147 13.96 -98.36 -26.17
#